data_AF-A0A508YYV6-F1
#
_entry.id   AF-A0A508YYV6-F1
#
_cell.length_a   1.000
_cell.length_b   1.000
_cell.length_c   1.000
_cell.angle_alpha   90.00
_cell.angle_beta   90.00
_cell.angle_gamma   90.00
#
_symmetry.space_group_name_H-M   'P 1'
#
loop_
_entity.id
_entity.type
_entity.pdbx_description
1 polymer ?
#
loop_
_entity_poly.entity_id
_entity_poly.type
_entity_poly.pdbx_seq_one_letter_code
_entity_poly.pdbx_strand_id
1 'polypeptide(L)'
;MMGFDPSIISGLDDLFKIKQVFSDSLTLILDYRNLAAHGGRVYNHRSDKHQISVYSPLLYASSISRTKFKNGYSRSSINALLLCLAIMENNDPYTHLFTWLKVWIAQYIKKYPDDASYLKESMEIGNLDIADMK
;
A
#
# COMPACT_ATOMS: atom_id res chain seq x y z
N MET A 1 -27.19 23.58 -0.81
CA MET A 1 -26.02 22.77 -1.20
C MET A 1 -24.83 23.42 -0.53
N MET A 2 -24.34 22.88 0.60
CA MET A 2 -23.15 23.44 1.26
C MET A 2 -21.95 23.19 0.34
N GLY A 3 -21.60 24.19 -0.46
CA GLY A 3 -20.38 24.16 -1.26
C GLY A 3 -19.20 24.37 -0.33
N PHE A 4 -18.30 23.38 -0.28
CA PHE A 4 -16.99 23.58 0.34
C PHE A 4 -16.29 24.74 -0.38
N ASP A 5 -15.70 25.65 0.39
CA ASP A 5 -14.86 26.71 -0.15
C ASP A 5 -13.68 26.08 -0.92
N PRO A 6 -13.53 26.34 -2.23
CA PRO A 6 -12.45 25.78 -3.04
C PRO A 6 -11.05 26.08 -2.48
N SER A 7 -10.88 27.18 -1.74
CA SER A 7 -9.61 27.54 -1.12
C SER A 7 -9.19 26.55 -0.02
N ILE A 8 -10.16 25.99 0.71
CA ILE A 8 -9.93 24.95 1.72
C ILE A 8 -9.40 23.69 1.03
N ILE A 9 -10.01 23.29 -0.09
CA ILE A 9 -9.57 22.12 -0.86
C ILE A 9 -8.14 22.32 -1.37
N SER A 10 -7.81 23.51 -1.88
CA SER A 10 -6.45 23.82 -2.34
C SER A 10 -5.43 23.77 -1.19
N GLY A 11 -5.73 24.38 -0.05
CA GLY A 11 -4.83 24.36 1.11
C GLY A 11 -4.60 22.95 1.66
N LEU A 12 -5.65 22.11 1.69
CA LEU A 12 -5.53 20.71 2.07
C LEU A 12 -4.70 19.91 1.05
N ASP A 13 -4.89 20.16 -0.25
CA ASP A 13 -4.11 19.52 -1.29
C ASP A 13 -2.62 19.91 -1.22
N ASP A 14 -2.29 21.15 -0.83
CA ASP A 14 -0.89 21.56 -0.65
C ASP A 14 -0.20 20.82 0.49
N LEU A 15 -0.92 20.53 1.57
CA LEU A 15 -0.39 19.83 2.74
C LEU A 15 -0.36 18.31 2.56
N PHE A 16 -1.45 17.75 2.05
CA PHE A 16 -1.68 16.31 1.99
C PHE A 16 -1.47 15.72 0.59
N LYS A 17 -1.24 16.53 -0.45
CA LYS A 17 -1.03 16.08 -1.83
C LYS A 17 -2.14 15.15 -2.33
N ILE A 18 -3.38 15.47 -1.95
CA ILE A 18 -4.55 14.61 -2.11
C ILE A 18 -4.75 14.20 -3.57
N LYS A 19 -4.72 15.16 -4.50
CA LYS A 19 -4.97 14.88 -5.93
C LYS A 19 -3.93 13.92 -6.50
N GLN A 20 -2.65 14.17 -6.21
CA GLN A 20 -1.56 13.34 -6.72
C GLN A 20 -1.63 11.92 -6.13
N VAL A 21 -1.80 11.82 -4.82
CA VAL A 21 -1.92 10.53 -4.13
C VAL A 21 -3.11 9.72 -4.62
N PHE A 22 -4.26 10.36 -4.79
CA PHE A 22 -5.45 9.69 -5.28
C PHE A 22 -5.24 9.16 -6.71
N SER A 23 -4.67 9.99 -7.60
CA SER A 23 -4.30 9.57 -8.95
C SER A 23 -3.32 8.40 -8.93
N ASP A 24 -2.22 8.51 -8.17
CA ASP A 24 -1.22 7.45 -8.06
C ASP A 24 -1.83 6.16 -7.51
N SER A 25 -2.71 6.25 -6.51
CA SER A 25 -3.43 5.12 -5.91
C SER A 25 -4.25 4.36 -6.94
N LEU A 26 -5.03 5.07 -7.77
CA LEU A 26 -5.83 4.44 -8.83
C LEU A 26 -4.95 3.71 -9.85
N THR A 27 -3.82 4.31 -10.23
CA THR A 27 -2.90 3.67 -11.19
C THR A 27 -2.21 2.44 -10.58
N LEU A 28 -1.85 2.48 -9.30
CA LEU A 28 -1.25 1.36 -8.59
C LEU A 28 -2.25 0.21 -8.41
N ILE A 29 -3.50 0.52 -8.06
CA ILE A 29 -4.59 -0.48 -7.97
C ILE A 29 -4.80 -1.16 -9.33
N LEU A 30 -4.82 -0.38 -10.41
CA LEU A 30 -4.94 -0.90 -11.77
C LEU A 30 -3.77 -1.82 -12.15
N ASP A 31 -2.56 -1.45 -11.76
CA ASP A 31 -1.34 -2.24 -11.99
C ASP A 31 -1.42 -3.60 -11.29
N TYR A 32 -1.77 -3.64 -10.01
CA TYR A 32 -1.94 -4.90 -9.26
C TYR A 32 -3.10 -5.76 -9.78
N ARG A 33 -4.21 -5.14 -10.22
CA ARG A 33 -5.30 -5.87 -10.87
C ARG A 33 -4.80 -6.59 -12.12
N ASN A 34 -4.05 -5.90 -12.97
CA ASN A 34 -3.47 -6.49 -14.18
C ASN A 34 -2.43 -7.56 -13.84
N LEU A 35 -1.55 -7.30 -12.88
CA LEU A 35 -0.57 -8.25 -12.39
C LEU A 35 -1.24 -9.57 -11.96
N ALA A 36 -2.30 -9.49 -11.17
CA ALA A 36 -3.05 -10.66 -10.70
C ALA A 36 -3.73 -11.40 -11.86
N ALA A 37 -4.36 -10.69 -12.79
CA ALA A 37 -5.01 -11.28 -13.96
C ALA A 37 -4.01 -12.02 -14.88
N HIS A 38 -2.76 -11.58 -14.92
CA HIS A 38 -1.69 -12.22 -15.70
C HIS A 38 -0.86 -13.23 -14.89
N GLY A 39 -1.23 -13.52 -13.63
CA GLY A 39 -0.52 -14.49 -12.78
C GLY A 39 0.87 -14.03 -12.34
N GLY A 40 1.09 -12.71 -12.23
CA GLY A 40 2.34 -12.12 -11.79
C GLY A 40 2.64 -12.34 -10.30
N ARG A 41 3.90 -12.06 -9.91
CA ARG A 41 4.38 -12.26 -8.53
C ARG A 41 4.07 -11.05 -7.67
N VAL A 42 3.07 -11.18 -6.81
CA VAL A 42 2.57 -10.09 -5.96
C VAL A 42 3.55 -9.69 -4.85
N TYR A 43 4.22 -10.64 -4.20
CA TYR A 43 4.97 -10.40 -2.96
C TYR A 43 6.20 -9.48 -3.13
N ASN A 44 6.82 -9.47 -4.30
CA ASN A 44 7.99 -8.65 -4.61
C ASN A 44 7.75 -7.71 -5.80
N HIS A 45 6.49 -7.48 -6.17
CA HIS A 45 6.16 -6.59 -7.26
C HIS A 45 6.66 -5.17 -7.00
N ARG A 46 7.22 -4.55 -8.02
CA ARG A 46 7.65 -3.15 -8.06
C ARG A 46 7.35 -2.58 -9.43
N SER A 47 6.91 -1.34 -9.45
CA SER A 47 6.61 -0.60 -10.67
C SER A 47 7.18 0.80 -10.55
N ASP A 48 7.97 1.22 -11.54
CA ASP A 48 8.43 2.61 -11.65
C ASP A 48 7.37 3.51 -12.30
N LYS A 49 6.49 2.91 -13.10
CA LYS A 49 5.43 3.61 -13.83
C LYS A 49 4.20 3.84 -12.96
N HIS A 50 3.83 2.85 -12.18
CA HIS A 50 2.63 2.85 -11.34
C HIS A 50 3.08 2.85 -9.87
N GLN A 51 3.45 4.02 -9.37
CA GLN A 51 3.95 4.20 -8.00
C GLN A 51 3.47 5.50 -7.38
N ILE A 52 3.45 5.54 -6.05
CA ILE A 52 3.28 6.77 -5.29
C ILE A 52 4.49 7.67 -5.53
N SER A 53 4.22 8.80 -6.17
CA SER A 53 5.24 9.75 -6.63
C SER A 53 5.63 10.77 -5.57
N VAL A 54 4.73 11.06 -4.63
CA VAL A 54 4.91 12.07 -3.59
C VAL A 54 4.69 11.53 -2.19
N TYR A 55 5.48 11.99 -1.23
CA TYR A 55 5.22 11.70 0.18
C TYR A 55 3.97 12.47 0.62
N SER A 56 2.96 11.75 1.08
CA SER A 56 1.76 12.32 1.67
C SER A 56 1.54 11.84 3.10
N PRO A 57 1.32 12.76 4.06
CA PRO A 57 0.86 12.38 5.39
C PRO A 57 -0.43 11.57 5.38
N LEU A 58 -1.30 11.71 4.37
CA LEU A 58 -2.55 10.95 4.25
C LEU A 58 -2.29 9.44 4.16
N LEU A 59 -1.25 9.02 3.44
CA LEU A 59 -0.86 7.61 3.31
C LEU A 59 0.15 7.16 4.37
N TYR A 60 1.06 8.05 4.78
CA TYR A 60 2.29 7.62 5.45
C TYR A 60 2.50 8.12 6.89
N ALA A 61 1.62 8.98 7.44
CA ALA A 61 1.88 9.70 8.70
C ALA A 61 2.35 8.82 9.87
N SER A 62 1.86 7.58 9.97
CA SER A 62 2.20 6.64 11.04
C SER A 62 2.95 5.38 10.55
N SER A 63 3.08 5.19 9.23
CA SER A 63 3.61 3.94 8.67
C SER A 63 5.08 4.05 8.26
N ILE A 64 5.48 5.17 7.62
CA ILE A 64 6.78 5.28 6.95
C ILE A 64 7.34 6.70 7.05
N SER A 65 8.64 6.82 7.39
CA SER A 65 9.32 8.10 7.43
C SER A 65 9.54 8.68 6.02
N ARG A 66 9.57 10.00 5.91
CA ARG A 66 9.87 10.69 4.64
C ARG A 66 11.21 10.24 4.03
N THR A 67 12.20 9.93 4.86
CA THR A 67 13.50 9.40 4.42
C THR A 67 13.36 8.02 3.80
N LYS A 68 12.62 7.09 4.42
CA LYS A 68 12.38 5.75 3.85
C LYS A 68 11.64 5.84 2.51
N PHE A 69 10.61 6.69 2.42
CA PHE A 69 9.91 6.94 1.17
C PHE A 69 10.85 7.45 0.06
N LYS A 70 11.69 8.44 0.37
CA LYS A 70 12.70 8.97 -0.58
C LYS A 70 13.65 7.88 -1.09
N ASN A 71 13.95 6.88 -0.27
CA ASN A 71 14.78 5.74 -0.63
C ASN A 71 14.03 4.64 -1.39
N GLY A 72 12.79 4.86 -1.81
CA GLY A 72 12.01 3.92 -2.62
C GLY A 72 11.00 3.07 -1.84
N TYR A 73 10.99 3.15 -0.52
CA TYR A 73 10.16 2.28 0.32
C TYR A 73 8.67 2.64 0.20
N SER A 74 7.85 1.62 -0.01
CA SER A 74 6.39 1.64 -0.13
C SER A 74 5.85 2.59 -1.18
N ARG A 75 6.55 2.64 -2.32
CA ARG A 75 6.10 3.41 -3.49
C ARG A 75 5.22 2.57 -4.43
N SER A 76 5.50 1.28 -4.58
CA SER A 76 4.70 0.37 -5.42
C SER A 76 4.61 -1.07 -4.90
N SER A 77 5.16 -1.34 -3.71
CA SER A 77 5.03 -2.63 -3.04
C SER A 77 3.60 -2.94 -2.63
N ILE A 78 3.34 -4.17 -2.20
CA ILE A 78 2.03 -4.55 -1.69
C ILE A 78 1.66 -3.77 -0.43
N ASN A 79 2.63 -3.36 0.38
CA ASN A 79 2.38 -2.41 1.47
C ASN A 79 1.82 -1.08 0.94
N ALA A 80 2.37 -0.55 -0.17
CA ALA A 80 1.85 0.66 -0.80
C ALA A 80 0.41 0.47 -1.27
N LEU A 81 0.08 -0.67 -1.89
CA LEU A 81 -1.28 -1.01 -2.29
C LEU A 81 -2.23 -1.05 -1.09
N LEU A 82 -1.84 -1.71 0.01
CA LEU A 82 -2.64 -1.77 1.23
C LEU A 82 -2.92 -0.38 1.80
N LEU A 83 -1.92 0.50 1.85
CA LEU A 83 -2.12 1.89 2.28
C LEU A 83 -3.09 2.64 1.37
N CYS A 84 -3.00 2.45 0.05
CA CYS A 84 -3.92 3.06 -0.91
C CYS A 84 -5.35 2.59 -0.71
N LEU A 85 -5.56 1.30 -0.47
CA LEU A 85 -6.90 0.74 -0.23
C LEU A 85 -7.46 1.18 1.12
N ALA A 86 -6.62 1.31 2.15
CA ALA A 86 -7.04 1.68 3.51
C ALA A 86 -7.58 3.10 3.63
N ILE A 87 -7.19 4.02 2.73
CA ILE A 87 -7.69 5.41 2.73
C ILE A 87 -8.98 5.59 1.92
N MET A 88 -9.45 4.54 1.23
CA MET A 88 -10.69 4.59 0.46
C MET A 88 -11.89 4.44 1.41
N GLU A 89 -13.01 5.10 1.06
CA GLU A 89 -14.26 4.95 1.81
C GLU A 89 -14.73 3.49 1.84
N ASN A 90 -14.61 2.79 0.70
CA ASN A 90 -14.87 1.35 0.64
C ASN A 90 -13.65 0.55 1.13
N ASN A 91 -13.76 0.02 2.35
CA ASN A 91 -12.71 -0.75 3.00
C ASN A 91 -12.73 -2.26 2.66
N ASP A 92 -13.71 -2.73 1.89
CA ASP A 92 -13.82 -4.16 1.55
C ASP A 92 -12.58 -4.69 0.80
N PRO A 93 -12.02 -3.99 -0.22
CA PRO A 93 -10.86 -4.47 -0.94
C PRO A 93 -9.61 -4.58 -0.06
N TYR A 94 -9.41 -3.61 0.85
CA TYR A 94 -8.33 -3.66 1.83
C TYR A 94 -8.50 -4.89 2.74
N THR A 95 -9.68 -5.03 3.34
CA THR A 95 -9.99 -6.11 4.29
C THR A 95 -9.79 -7.47 3.64
N HIS A 96 -10.29 -7.63 2.42
CA HIS A 96 -10.17 -8.88 1.67
C HIS A 96 -8.71 -9.21 1.34
N LEU A 97 -7.98 -8.25 0.76
CA LEU A 97 -6.57 -8.46 0.41
C LEU A 97 -5.74 -8.75 1.65
N PHE A 98 -5.87 -7.94 2.70
CA PHE A 98 -5.11 -8.08 3.94
C PHE A 98 -5.36 -9.44 4.61
N THR A 99 -6.63 -9.87 4.69
CA THR A 99 -7.00 -11.14 5.31
C THR A 99 -6.38 -12.32 4.56
N TRP A 100 -6.54 -12.38 3.24
CA TRP A 100 -5.98 -13.48 2.45
C TRP A 100 -4.46 -13.45 2.42
N LEU A 101 -3.85 -12.26 2.39
CA LEU A 101 -2.40 -12.11 2.47
C LEU A 101 -1.86 -12.73 3.77
N LYS A 102 -2.50 -12.44 4.91
CA LYS A 102 -2.15 -13.05 6.20
C LYS A 102 -2.27 -14.58 6.16
N VAL A 103 -3.40 -15.10 5.70
CA VAL A 103 -3.65 -16.55 5.60
C VAL A 103 -2.59 -17.25 4.77
N TRP A 104 -2.28 -16.74 3.58
CA TRP A 104 -1.34 -17.38 2.67
C TRP A 104 0.12 -17.26 3.13
N ILE A 105 0.53 -16.11 3.67
CA ILE A 105 1.86 -15.96 4.27
C ILE A 105 2.04 -16.94 5.43
N ALA A 106 1.09 -17.03 6.35
CA ALA A 106 1.21 -17.92 7.50
C ALA A 106 1.32 -19.39 7.09
N GLN A 107 0.53 -19.82 6.10
CA GLN A 107 0.64 -21.17 5.55
C GLN A 107 2.01 -21.43 4.88
N TYR A 108 2.54 -20.44 4.16
CA TYR A 108 3.85 -20.53 3.52
C TYR A 108 4.99 -20.61 4.54
N ILE A 109 5.02 -19.70 5.51
CA ILE A 109 6.06 -19.62 6.54
C ILE A 109 6.06 -20.84 7.46
N LYS A 110 4.90 -21.49 7.68
CA LYS A 110 4.84 -22.77 8.40
C LYS A 110 5.69 -23.87 7.72
N LYS A 111 5.82 -23.82 6.38
CA LYS A 111 6.63 -24.77 5.60
C LYS A 111 8.07 -24.27 5.41
N TYR A 112 8.26 -22.97 5.28
CA TYR A 112 9.54 -22.32 4.98
C TYR A 112 9.79 -21.18 5.98
N PRO A 113 10.14 -21.50 7.25
CA PRO A 113 10.27 -20.49 8.30
C PRO A 113 11.41 -19.49 8.05
N ASP A 114 12.48 -19.94 7.38
CA ASP A 114 13.66 -19.11 7.10
C ASP A 114 13.36 -17.97 6.11
N ASP A 115 12.28 -18.07 5.33
CA ASP A 115 11.88 -17.07 4.35
C ASP A 115 11.11 -15.87 4.97
N ALA A 116 10.79 -15.92 6.28
CA ALA A 116 9.95 -14.91 6.92
C ALA A 116 10.50 -13.49 6.77
N SER A 117 11.79 -13.31 7.04
CA SER A 117 12.46 -12.02 6.93
C SER A 117 12.48 -11.53 5.49
N TYR A 118 12.78 -12.42 4.54
CA TYR A 118 12.82 -12.10 3.12
C TYR A 118 11.46 -11.65 2.58
N LEU A 119 10.39 -12.38 2.92
CA LEU A 119 9.04 -12.00 2.52
C LEU A 119 8.63 -10.67 3.13
N LYS A 120 8.90 -10.46 4.43
CA LYS A 120 8.59 -9.21 5.12
C LYS A 120 9.27 -8.01 4.45
N GLU A 121 10.54 -8.14 4.10
CA GLU A 121 11.31 -7.12 3.42
C GLU A 121 10.81 -6.88 2.00
N SER A 122 10.62 -7.93 1.21
CA SER A 122 10.15 -7.86 -0.18
C SER A 122 8.77 -7.22 -0.30
N MET A 123 7.89 -7.50 0.66
CA MET A 123 6.52 -6.99 0.70
C MET A 123 6.41 -5.62 1.37
N GLU A 124 7.45 -5.21 2.10
CA GLU A 124 7.55 -3.96 2.87
C GLU A 124 6.49 -3.79 3.95
N ILE A 125 6.03 -4.90 4.50
CA ILE A 125 4.97 -4.98 5.50
C ILE A 125 5.58 -4.89 6.91
N GLY A 126 5.43 -3.73 7.57
CA GLY A 126 6.05 -3.50 8.89
C GLY A 126 5.46 -4.34 10.02
N ASN A 127 4.13 -4.44 10.09
CA ASN A 127 3.35 -5.00 11.20
C ASN A 127 2.21 -5.94 10.72
N LEU A 128 2.46 -6.82 9.75
CA LEU A 128 1.67 -8.05 9.77
C LEU A 128 2.12 -8.80 11.02
N ASP A 129 1.31 -8.79 12.08
CA ASP A 129 1.49 -9.70 13.21
C ASP A 129 1.30 -11.13 12.69
N ILE A 130 2.38 -11.69 12.16
CA ILE A 130 2.52 -13.09 11.76
C ILE A 130 2.55 -13.96 13.05
N ALA A 131 2.78 -13.34 14.22
CA ALA A 131 2.84 -13.99 15.52
C ALA A 131 1.47 -14.38 16.11
N ASP A 132 0.38 -13.75 15.68
CA ASP A 132 -0.99 -14.03 16.19
C ASP A 132 -1.68 -15.19 15.43
N MET A 133 -0.94 -15.95 14.63
CA MET A 133 -1.45 -17.04 13.81
C MET A 133 -1.04 -18.42 14.36
N LYS A 134 -1.07 -18.55 15.70
CA LYS A 134 -0.98 -19.84 16.41
C LYS A 134 -2.37 -20.40 16.71
#